data_AF-A0A1F4CCU1-F1
#
_entry.id   AF-A0A1F4CCU1-F1
#
_cell.length_a   1.000
_cell.length_b   1.000
_cell.length_c   1.000
_cell.angle_alpha   90.00
_cell.angle_beta   90.00
_cell.angle_gamma   90.00
#
_symmetry.space_group_name_H-M   'P 1'
#
loop_
_entity.id
_entity.type
_entity.pdbx_description
1 polymer ?
#
loop_
_entity_poly.entity_id
_entity_poly.type
_entity_poly.pdbx_seq_one_letter_code
_entity_poly.pdbx_strand_id
1 'polypeptide(L)'
;MEPQYRLERFSALLCREDFDLAEACLLIAQDAYPDLDIAHYLARIDALAATVRSRIAGDAFAKQKVVALNRHLFYELGFRGNALDYYDARNSYLNHVLERRTGIPITLSILYMEIGRRLGLRLQGVSFPGHFLVKLRVTGGQLVLDPFCGGEAQSESELRARLARVLPQREADTLPLSQMLQAATPRQILARLLRNLKGIYLQSEEAQNALGVMQRMVMVAPHAAEE
;
A
#
# COMPACT_ATOMS: atom_id res chain seq x y z
N MET A 1 -16.56 15.65 -12.89
CA MET A 1 -17.26 15.44 -11.61
C MET A 1 -16.82 16.54 -10.64
N GLU A 2 -17.74 17.25 -10.00
CA GLU A 2 -17.40 18.36 -9.07
C GLU A 2 -16.55 17.88 -7.87
N PRO A 3 -15.59 18.68 -7.36
CA PRO A 3 -14.74 18.31 -6.23
C PRO A 3 -15.51 17.88 -4.98
N GLN A 4 -16.62 18.55 -4.67
CA GLN A 4 -17.46 18.26 -3.52
C GLN A 4 -18.01 16.81 -3.55
N TYR A 5 -18.47 16.36 -4.72
CA TYR A 5 -19.00 15.01 -4.89
C TYR A 5 -17.92 13.94 -4.68
N ARG A 6 -16.66 14.22 -5.06
CA ARG A 6 -15.53 13.28 -4.81
C ARG A 6 -15.23 13.12 -3.32
N LEU A 7 -15.38 14.18 -2.55
CA LEU A 7 -15.20 14.14 -1.10
C LEU A 7 -16.34 13.37 -0.41
N GLU A 8 -17.58 13.62 -0.81
CA GLU A 8 -18.76 12.91 -0.30
C GLU A 8 -18.70 11.41 -0.57
N ARG A 9 -18.34 11.02 -1.80
CA ARG A 9 -18.19 9.60 -2.16
C ARG A 9 -17.14 8.89 -1.30
N PHE A 10 -16.01 9.54 -1.04
CA PHE A 10 -14.96 8.97 -0.20
C PHE A 10 -15.36 8.91 1.27
N SER A 11 -16.03 9.94 1.78
CA SER A 11 -16.59 9.93 3.14
C SER A 11 -17.56 8.76 3.33
N ALA A 12 -18.50 8.59 2.40
CA ALA A 12 -19.45 7.48 2.39
C ALA A 12 -18.75 6.11 2.35
N LEU A 13 -17.68 5.98 1.55
CA LEU A 13 -16.87 4.77 1.51
C LEU A 13 -16.22 4.48 2.87
N LEU A 14 -15.61 5.48 3.49
CA LEU A 14 -14.92 5.35 4.78
C LEU A 14 -15.85 4.99 5.95
N CYS A 15 -17.15 5.28 5.86
CA CYS A 15 -18.15 4.89 6.86
C CYS A 15 -18.45 3.38 6.88
N ARG A 16 -17.99 2.62 5.88
CA ARG A 16 -18.18 1.16 5.82
C ARG A 16 -17.07 0.47 6.62
N GLU A 17 -17.41 -0.53 7.43
CA GLU A 17 -16.44 -1.23 8.28
C GLU A 17 -15.31 -1.90 7.47
N ASP A 18 -15.66 -2.54 6.35
CA ASP A 18 -14.74 -3.23 5.44
C ASP A 18 -14.72 -2.58 4.04
N PHE A 19 -14.39 -1.28 3.99
CA PHE A 19 -14.29 -0.59 2.70
C PHE A 19 -13.14 -1.13 1.83
N ASP A 20 -13.32 -1.06 0.50
CA ASP A 20 -12.29 -1.48 -0.46
C ASP A 20 -11.13 -0.46 -0.47
N LEU A 21 -9.94 -0.92 -0.07
CA LEU A 21 -8.76 -0.08 0.05
C LEU A 21 -8.26 0.40 -1.32
N ALA A 22 -8.38 -0.40 -2.37
CA ALA A 22 -8.03 0.04 -3.73
C ALA A 22 -8.98 1.13 -4.21
N GLU A 23 -10.28 0.99 -3.97
CA GLU A 23 -11.24 2.04 -4.32
C GLU A 23 -10.93 3.35 -3.60
N ALA A 24 -10.63 3.29 -2.29
CA ALA A 24 -10.24 4.48 -1.53
C ALA A 24 -8.96 5.14 -2.07
N CYS A 25 -7.94 4.35 -2.46
CA CYS A 25 -6.72 4.88 -3.08
C CYS A 25 -6.97 5.52 -4.45
N LEU A 26 -7.87 4.95 -5.26
CA LEU A 26 -8.23 5.52 -6.57
C LEU A 26 -9.07 6.79 -6.43
N LEU A 27 -9.91 6.90 -5.40
CA LEU A 27 -10.61 8.14 -5.06
C LEU A 27 -9.67 9.26 -4.62
N ILE A 28 -8.58 8.93 -3.91
CA ILE A 28 -7.51 9.91 -3.62
C ILE A 28 -6.81 10.34 -4.92
N ALA A 29 -6.54 9.41 -5.83
CA ALA A 29 -5.93 9.73 -7.12
C ALA A 29 -6.79 10.65 -8.00
N GLN A 30 -8.12 10.59 -7.88
CA GLN A 30 -9.02 11.48 -8.61
C GLN A 30 -8.86 12.98 -8.29
N ASP A 31 -8.20 13.33 -7.18
CA ASP A 31 -7.91 14.72 -6.88
C ASP A 31 -6.88 15.31 -7.86
N ALA A 32 -5.88 14.52 -8.27
CA ALA A 32 -4.90 14.89 -9.29
C ALA A 32 -5.35 14.50 -10.72
N TYR A 33 -6.20 13.49 -10.85
CA TYR A 33 -6.69 12.96 -12.14
C TYR A 33 -8.22 12.92 -12.18
N PRO A 34 -8.91 14.05 -12.41
CA PRO A 34 -10.37 14.14 -12.28
C PRO A 34 -11.18 13.18 -13.17
N ASP A 35 -10.62 12.79 -14.31
CA ASP A 35 -11.25 11.91 -15.30
C ASP A 35 -10.89 10.43 -15.11
N LEU A 36 -10.26 10.07 -13.98
CA LEU A 36 -9.85 8.70 -13.70
C LEU A 36 -11.05 7.75 -13.63
N ASP A 37 -11.04 6.71 -14.48
CA ASP A 37 -12.00 5.62 -14.44
C ASP A 37 -11.64 4.61 -13.33
N ILE A 38 -12.25 4.79 -12.17
CA ILE A 38 -12.04 3.91 -11.01
C ILE A 38 -12.40 2.45 -11.33
N ALA A 39 -13.51 2.22 -12.05
CA ALA A 39 -13.98 0.87 -12.34
C ALA A 39 -12.99 0.12 -13.23
N HIS A 40 -12.39 0.81 -14.21
CA HIS A 40 -11.32 0.27 -15.03
C HIS A 40 -10.14 -0.23 -14.20
N TYR A 41 -9.65 0.57 -13.24
CA TYR A 41 -8.49 0.16 -12.42
C TYR A 41 -8.81 -0.96 -11.43
N LEU A 42 -10.02 -0.98 -10.86
CA LEU A 42 -10.46 -2.10 -10.02
C LEU A 42 -10.52 -3.40 -10.85
N ALA A 43 -11.09 -3.35 -12.06
CA ALA A 43 -11.12 -4.49 -12.98
C ALA A 43 -9.72 -4.97 -13.38
N ARG A 44 -8.74 -4.06 -13.50
CA ARG A 44 -7.34 -4.44 -13.72
C ARG A 44 -6.76 -5.23 -12.55
N ILE A 45 -7.05 -4.85 -11.31
CA ILE A 45 -6.63 -5.60 -10.11
C ILE A 45 -7.29 -6.99 -10.09
N ASP A 46 -8.59 -7.07 -10.45
CA ASP A 46 -9.30 -8.35 -10.61
C ASP A 46 -8.63 -9.24 -11.67
N ALA A 47 -8.27 -8.68 -12.82
CA ALA A 47 -7.60 -9.40 -13.90
C ALA A 47 -6.22 -9.93 -13.50
N LEU A 48 -5.43 -9.15 -12.74
CA LEU A 48 -4.16 -9.61 -12.17
C LEU A 48 -4.38 -10.80 -11.24
N ALA A 49 -5.37 -10.72 -10.36
CA ALA A 49 -5.70 -11.82 -9.45
C ALA A 49 -6.20 -13.06 -10.20
N ALA A 50 -7.02 -12.89 -11.24
CA ALA A 50 -7.51 -13.98 -12.07
C ALA A 50 -6.37 -14.70 -12.81
N THR A 51 -5.39 -13.95 -13.32
CA THR A 51 -4.20 -14.49 -13.98
C THR A 51 -3.34 -15.33 -13.02
N VAL A 52 -3.17 -14.88 -11.77
CA VAL A 52 -2.46 -15.70 -10.77
C VAL A 52 -3.29 -16.94 -10.39
N ARG A 53 -4.61 -16.78 -10.23
CA ARG A 53 -5.52 -17.87 -9.85
C ARG A 53 -5.50 -19.01 -10.86
N SER A 54 -5.47 -18.72 -12.17
CA SER A 54 -5.45 -19.74 -13.22
C SER A 54 -4.17 -20.59 -13.26
N ARG A 55 -3.13 -20.18 -12.52
CA ARG A 55 -1.80 -20.82 -12.48
C ARG A 55 -1.52 -21.56 -11.19
N ILE A 56 -2.45 -21.55 -10.24
CA ILE A 56 -2.33 -22.25 -8.96
C ILE A 56 -3.40 -23.32 -8.87
N ALA A 57 -3.07 -24.42 -8.21
CA ALA A 57 -4.06 -25.45 -7.88
C ALA A 57 -5.12 -24.87 -6.92
N GLY A 58 -6.35 -25.40 -6.99
CA GLY A 58 -7.45 -24.92 -6.14
C GLY A 58 -7.20 -25.09 -4.64
N ASP A 59 -6.40 -26.09 -4.28
CA ASP A 59 -5.96 -26.45 -2.92
C ASP A 59 -4.58 -25.87 -2.55
N ALA A 60 -4.02 -24.97 -3.38
CA ALA A 60 -2.71 -24.38 -3.13
C ALA A 60 -2.65 -23.68 -1.77
N PHE A 61 -1.65 -24.02 -0.96
CA PHE A 61 -1.47 -23.41 0.35
C PHE A 61 -0.89 -21.99 0.25
N ALA A 62 -0.98 -21.25 1.35
CA ALA A 62 -0.72 -19.81 1.36
C ALA A 62 0.67 -19.42 0.79
N LYS A 63 1.72 -20.21 1.08
CA LYS A 63 3.06 -19.94 0.53
C LYS A 63 3.14 -20.15 -0.98
N GLN A 64 2.46 -21.16 -1.54
CA GLN A 64 2.42 -21.37 -2.99
C GLN A 64 1.73 -20.20 -3.69
N LYS A 65 0.64 -19.69 -3.11
CA LYS A 65 -0.05 -18.49 -3.62
C LYS A 65 0.86 -17.26 -3.58
N VAL A 66 1.63 -17.07 -2.51
CA VAL A 66 2.63 -15.99 -2.39
C VAL A 66 3.71 -16.12 -3.47
N VAL A 67 4.25 -17.31 -3.70
CA VAL A 67 5.26 -17.55 -4.75
C VAL A 67 4.69 -17.22 -6.13
N ALA A 68 3.49 -17.70 -6.44
CA ALA A 68 2.84 -17.42 -7.72
C ALA A 68 2.55 -15.92 -7.91
N LEU A 69 2.11 -15.24 -6.84
CA LEU A 69 1.86 -13.81 -6.82
C LEU A 69 3.16 -13.02 -7.07
N ASN A 70 4.24 -13.35 -6.35
CA ASN A 70 5.53 -12.70 -6.52
C ASN A 70 6.06 -12.89 -7.93
N ARG A 71 6.01 -14.12 -8.45
CA ARG A 71 6.43 -14.46 -9.82
C ARG A 71 5.69 -13.59 -10.83
N HIS A 72 4.37 -13.51 -10.74
CA HIS A 72 3.58 -12.77 -11.70
C HIS A 72 3.83 -11.25 -11.62
N LEU A 73 3.76 -10.64 -10.44
CA LEU A 73 3.93 -9.19 -10.32
C LEU A 73 5.36 -8.73 -10.61
N PHE A 74 6.33 -9.33 -9.95
CA PHE A 74 7.67 -8.74 -9.88
C PHE A 74 8.58 -9.27 -10.98
N TYR A 75 8.47 -10.55 -11.34
CA TYR A 75 9.33 -11.15 -12.36
C TYR A 75 8.75 -11.00 -13.77
N GLU A 76 7.46 -11.30 -13.96
CA GLU A 76 6.85 -11.27 -15.30
C GLU A 76 6.37 -9.87 -15.70
N LEU A 77 5.66 -9.18 -14.81
CA LEU A 77 5.17 -7.83 -15.09
C LEU A 77 6.22 -6.76 -14.76
N GLY A 78 7.21 -7.05 -13.94
CA GLY A 78 8.30 -6.12 -13.65
C GLY A 78 7.92 -4.97 -12.73
N PHE A 79 6.90 -5.15 -11.87
CA PHE A 79 6.62 -4.21 -10.79
C PHE A 79 7.86 -4.04 -9.92
N ARG A 80 8.22 -2.80 -9.57
CA ARG A 80 9.42 -2.53 -8.78
C ARG A 80 9.32 -1.25 -7.97
N GLY A 81 10.10 -1.18 -6.90
CA GLY A 81 10.33 0.06 -6.17
C GLY A 81 11.02 1.11 -7.03
N ASN A 82 10.53 2.35 -7.01
CA ASN A 82 11.20 3.48 -7.67
C ASN A 82 12.20 4.14 -6.72
N ALA A 83 13.39 3.56 -6.59
CA ALA A 83 14.45 4.14 -5.74
C ALA A 83 15.16 5.34 -6.39
N LEU A 84 15.10 5.46 -7.72
CA LEU A 84 15.77 6.54 -8.47
C LEU A 84 15.04 7.86 -8.34
N ASP A 85 13.71 7.82 -8.42
CA ASP A 85 12.85 9.00 -8.32
C ASP A 85 11.75 8.74 -7.29
N TYR A 86 12.18 8.57 -6.03
CA TYR A 86 11.32 8.12 -4.93
C TYR A 86 10.18 9.10 -4.63
N TYR A 87 10.46 10.41 -4.74
CA TYR A 87 9.53 11.49 -4.41
C TYR A 87 8.62 11.93 -5.57
N ASP A 88 8.66 11.25 -6.73
CA ASP A 88 7.64 11.41 -7.76
C ASP A 88 6.26 11.04 -7.21
N ALA A 89 5.35 12.03 -7.16
CA ALA A 89 3.99 11.88 -6.64
C ALA A 89 3.24 10.70 -7.29
N ARG A 90 3.51 10.41 -8.56
CA ARG A 90 2.90 9.30 -9.32
C ARG A 90 3.21 7.93 -8.71
N ASN A 91 4.31 7.77 -7.96
CA ASN A 91 4.58 6.52 -7.23
C ASN A 91 3.57 6.29 -6.09
N SER A 92 2.89 7.34 -5.63
CA SER A 92 1.88 7.30 -4.56
C SER A 92 0.45 7.13 -5.09
N TYR A 93 0.23 7.15 -6.41
CA TYR A 93 -1.09 7.03 -7.01
C TYR A 93 -1.29 5.64 -7.64
N LEU A 94 -2.31 4.90 -7.18
CA LEU A 94 -2.50 3.48 -7.54
C LEU A 94 -2.71 3.28 -9.05
N ASN A 95 -3.35 4.22 -9.74
CA ASN A 95 -3.49 4.19 -11.20
C ASN A 95 -2.12 4.19 -11.89
N HIS A 96 -1.23 5.10 -11.49
CA HIS A 96 0.11 5.18 -12.06
C HIS A 96 1.00 4.01 -11.64
N VAL A 97 0.83 3.47 -10.45
CA VAL A 97 1.52 2.23 -10.06
C VAL A 97 1.12 1.09 -10.98
N LEU A 98 -0.17 0.95 -11.31
CA LEU A 98 -0.66 -0.07 -12.24
C LEU A 98 -0.19 0.16 -13.69
N GLU A 99 -0.08 1.41 -14.14
CA GLU A 99 0.38 1.75 -15.50
C GLU A 99 1.89 1.62 -15.66
N ARG A 100 2.64 2.29 -14.78
CA ARG A 100 4.10 2.40 -14.84
C ARG A 100 4.81 1.20 -14.24
N ARG A 101 4.10 0.43 -13.41
CA ARG A 101 4.65 -0.71 -12.64
C ARG A 101 5.78 -0.27 -11.70
N THR A 102 5.75 0.97 -11.26
CA THR A 102 6.69 1.56 -10.31
C THR A 102 5.93 2.18 -9.16
N GLY A 103 6.41 1.99 -7.93
CA GLY A 103 5.78 2.56 -6.75
C GLY A 103 6.72 2.73 -5.57
N ILE A 104 6.17 3.16 -4.45
CA ILE A 104 6.82 3.23 -3.15
C ILE A 104 6.39 2.04 -2.28
N PRO A 105 7.03 1.80 -1.12
CA PRO A 105 6.74 0.62 -0.32
C PRO A 105 5.25 0.45 0.03
N ILE A 106 4.57 1.56 0.35
CA ILE A 106 3.15 1.51 0.70
C ILE A 106 2.24 1.17 -0.48
N THR A 107 2.46 1.74 -1.66
CA THR A 107 1.57 1.53 -2.82
C THR A 107 1.76 0.17 -3.46
N LEU A 108 3.00 -0.33 -3.54
CA LEU A 108 3.26 -1.71 -3.95
C LEU A 108 2.65 -2.71 -2.96
N SER A 109 2.68 -2.40 -1.66
CA SER A 109 2.04 -3.22 -0.64
C SER A 109 0.51 -3.20 -0.73
N ILE A 110 -0.11 -2.05 -1.00
CA ILE A 110 -1.56 -1.96 -1.25
C ILE A 110 -1.96 -2.84 -2.43
N LEU A 111 -1.27 -2.72 -3.56
CA LEU A 111 -1.53 -3.55 -4.74
C LEU A 111 -1.38 -5.05 -4.41
N TYR A 112 -0.30 -5.40 -3.70
CA TYR A 112 -0.01 -6.78 -3.30
C TYR A 112 -1.09 -7.36 -2.38
N MET A 113 -1.54 -6.58 -1.40
CA MET A 113 -2.63 -6.98 -0.49
C MET A 113 -3.96 -7.15 -1.23
N GLU A 114 -4.29 -6.26 -2.16
CA GLU A 114 -5.56 -6.30 -2.88
C GLU A 114 -5.67 -7.47 -3.86
N ILE A 115 -4.57 -7.83 -4.53
CA ILE A 115 -4.51 -9.05 -5.35
C ILE A 115 -4.50 -10.27 -4.43
N GLY A 116 -3.74 -10.22 -3.33
CA GLY A 116 -3.70 -11.25 -2.32
C GLY A 116 -5.06 -11.62 -1.74
N ARG A 117 -5.86 -10.61 -1.35
CA ARG A 117 -7.22 -10.75 -0.85
C ARG A 117 -8.09 -11.52 -1.83
N ARG A 118 -8.01 -11.19 -3.13
CA ARG A 118 -8.73 -11.90 -4.19
C ARG A 118 -8.28 -13.35 -4.30
N LEU A 119 -7.01 -13.66 -4.09
CA LEU A 119 -6.47 -15.02 -4.04
C LEU A 119 -6.82 -15.79 -2.73
N GLY A 120 -7.55 -15.16 -1.81
CA GLY A 120 -7.88 -15.71 -0.50
C GLY A 120 -6.72 -15.66 0.51
N LEU A 121 -5.71 -14.83 0.26
CA LEU A 121 -4.65 -14.55 1.21
C LEU A 121 -5.08 -13.44 2.17
N ARG A 122 -4.96 -13.69 3.47
CA ARG A 122 -5.19 -12.70 4.53
C ARG A 122 -3.91 -11.90 4.81
N LEU A 123 -3.44 -11.19 3.78
CA LEU A 123 -2.28 -10.30 3.88
C LEU A 123 -2.65 -9.05 4.67
N GLN A 124 -1.77 -8.61 5.57
CA GLN A 124 -1.98 -7.44 6.42
C GLN A 124 -0.80 -6.48 6.26
N GLY A 125 -1.10 -5.20 6.06
CA GLY A 125 -0.07 -4.17 5.96
C GLY A 125 0.59 -3.92 7.31
N VAL A 126 1.84 -3.51 7.29
CA VAL A 126 2.63 -3.18 8.48
C VAL A 126 3.31 -1.83 8.23
N SER A 127 2.92 -0.83 9.03
CA SER A 127 3.53 0.49 9.02
C SER A 127 4.85 0.47 9.79
N PHE A 128 5.88 -0.15 9.21
CA PHE A 128 7.19 -0.28 9.81
C PHE A 128 7.93 1.08 9.84
N PRO A 129 8.80 1.36 10.82
CA PRO A 129 9.62 2.56 10.80
C PRO A 129 10.46 2.64 9.51
N GLY A 130 10.39 3.77 8.81
CA GLY A 130 11.14 4.00 7.57
C GLY A 130 10.69 3.20 6.34
N HIS A 131 9.77 2.24 6.45
CA HIS A 131 9.37 1.36 5.34
C HIS A 131 7.93 0.88 5.46
N PHE A 132 7.38 0.21 4.46
CA PHE A 132 6.08 -0.45 4.59
C PHE A 132 6.20 -1.91 4.15
N LEU A 133 5.68 -2.80 4.97
CA LEU A 133 5.80 -4.25 4.79
C LEU A 133 4.41 -4.88 4.75
N VAL A 134 4.36 -6.14 4.34
CA VAL A 134 3.15 -6.96 4.40
C VAL A 134 3.45 -8.20 5.22
N LYS A 135 2.50 -8.64 6.05
CA LYS A 135 2.61 -9.91 6.77
C LYS A 135 1.49 -10.87 6.42
N LEU A 136 1.79 -12.16 6.52
CA LEU A 136 0.85 -13.26 6.31
C LEU A 136 0.98 -14.25 7.46
N ARG A 137 -0.13 -14.55 8.16
CA ARG A 137 -0.15 -15.65 9.11
C ARG A 137 -0.13 -16.98 8.36
N VAL A 138 0.76 -17.88 8.76
CA VAL A 138 0.90 -19.23 8.19
C VAL A 138 0.99 -20.25 9.31
N THR A 139 0.81 -21.54 9.00
CA THR A 139 1.08 -22.61 9.95
C THR A 139 2.53 -22.50 10.45
N GLY A 140 2.72 -22.42 11.77
CA GLY A 140 4.04 -22.29 12.38
C GLY A 140 4.56 -20.85 12.55
N GLY A 141 3.77 -19.81 12.23
CA GLY A 141 4.16 -18.42 12.55
C GLY A 141 3.59 -17.38 11.60
N GLN A 142 4.45 -16.44 11.19
CA GLN A 142 4.12 -15.39 10.23
C GLN A 142 5.25 -15.20 9.22
N LEU A 143 4.87 -14.88 7.98
CA LEU A 143 5.80 -14.38 6.97
C LEU A 143 5.71 -12.86 6.97
N VAL A 144 6.85 -12.19 6.91
CA VAL A 144 6.95 -10.76 6.61
C VAL A 144 7.56 -10.65 5.21
N LEU A 145 6.93 -9.87 4.34
CA LEU A 145 7.24 -9.75 2.93
C LEU A 145 7.46 -8.27 2.60
N ASP A 146 8.39 -8.00 1.69
CA ASP A 146 8.65 -6.65 1.17
C ASP A 146 8.27 -6.53 -0.31
N PRO A 147 7.04 -6.06 -0.64
CA PRO A 147 6.63 -5.81 -2.01
C PRO A 147 7.48 -4.77 -2.76
N PHE A 148 8.21 -3.89 -2.06
CA PHE A 148 9.15 -2.97 -2.71
C PHE A 148 10.36 -3.71 -3.27
N CYS A 149 10.78 -4.78 -2.58
CA CYS A 149 11.86 -5.69 -2.96
C CYS A 149 11.30 -7.01 -3.51
N GLY A 150 10.36 -6.97 -4.44
CA GLY A 150 9.93 -8.18 -5.16
C GLY A 150 9.10 -9.18 -4.33
N GLY A 151 8.57 -8.76 -3.19
CA GLY A 151 7.83 -9.63 -2.28
C GLY A 151 8.74 -10.59 -1.49
N GLU A 152 10.03 -10.27 -1.37
CA GLU A 152 11.00 -11.09 -0.64
C GLU A 152 10.65 -11.23 0.85
N ALA A 153 10.85 -12.43 1.39
CA ALA A 153 10.66 -12.69 2.80
C ALA A 153 11.74 -11.99 3.62
N GLN A 154 11.34 -11.29 4.67
CA GLN A 154 12.24 -10.53 5.55
C GLN A 154 12.55 -11.35 6.81
N SER A 155 13.83 -11.60 7.01
CA SER A 155 14.39 -12.17 8.24
C SER A 155 14.40 -11.16 9.39
N GLU A 156 14.53 -11.65 10.62
CA GLU A 156 14.65 -10.78 11.80
C GLU A 156 15.87 -9.86 11.71
N SER A 157 17.01 -10.34 11.23
CA SER A 157 18.22 -9.51 11.07
C SER A 157 18.01 -8.38 10.06
N GLU A 158 17.29 -8.62 8.97
CA GLU A 158 16.94 -7.58 7.99
C GLU A 158 15.99 -6.54 8.56
N LEU A 159 14.99 -6.97 9.36
CA LEU A 159 14.09 -6.05 10.05
C LEU A 159 14.85 -5.19 11.07
N ARG A 160 15.76 -5.78 11.85
CA ARG A 160 16.65 -5.07 12.79
C ARG A 160 17.53 -4.04 12.08
N ALA A 161 18.17 -4.45 10.98
CA ALA A 161 18.99 -3.57 10.17
C ALA A 161 18.20 -2.38 9.60
N ARG A 162 16.91 -2.57 9.27
CA ARG A 162 16.04 -1.45 8.85
C ARG A 162 15.73 -0.50 10.01
N LEU A 163 15.45 -1.02 11.22
CA LEU A 163 15.24 -0.16 12.40
C LEU A 163 16.47 0.69 12.70
N ALA A 164 17.67 0.10 12.62
CA ALA A 164 18.92 0.81 12.88
C ALA A 164 19.20 1.98 11.92
N ARG A 165 18.52 2.04 10.76
CA ARG A 165 18.64 3.17 9.81
C ARG A 165 17.80 4.38 10.19
N VAL A 166 16.79 4.21 11.03
CA VAL A 166 15.79 5.25 11.32
C VAL A 166 15.58 5.52 12.80
N LEU A 167 16.13 4.67 13.68
CA LEU A 167 16.11 4.82 15.13
C LEU A 167 17.53 4.82 15.69
N PRO A 168 17.75 5.39 16.89
CA PRO A 168 18.99 5.21 17.61
C PRO A 168 19.31 3.72 17.81
N GLN A 169 20.59 3.33 17.67
CA GLN A 169 21.02 1.92 17.69
C GLN A 169 20.49 1.15 18.92
N ARG A 170 20.55 1.75 20.10
CA ARG A 170 20.04 1.14 21.34
C ARG A 170 18.55 0.79 21.28
N GLU A 171 17.74 1.62 20.63
CA GLU A 171 16.31 1.37 20.46
C GLU A 171 16.07 0.31 19.39
N ALA A 172 16.79 0.38 18.27
CA ALA A 172 16.70 -0.60 17.20
C ALA A 172 16.99 -2.04 17.67
N ASP A 173 17.92 -2.21 18.62
CA ASP A 173 18.31 -3.51 19.16
C ASP A 173 17.33 -4.03 20.23
N THR A 174 16.72 -3.14 21.02
CA THR A 174 15.91 -3.52 22.19
C THR A 174 14.40 -3.54 21.93
N LEU A 175 13.90 -2.76 20.96
CA LEU A 175 12.47 -2.70 20.67
C LEU A 175 11.93 -4.08 20.23
N PRO A 176 10.83 -4.59 20.80
CA PRO A 176 10.26 -5.85 20.37
C PRO A 176 9.73 -5.76 18.93
N LEU A 177 10.23 -6.62 18.03
CA LEU A 177 9.74 -6.65 16.65
C LEU A 177 8.24 -6.94 16.56
N SER A 178 7.68 -7.67 17.52
CA SER A 178 6.23 -7.90 17.61
C SER A 178 5.41 -6.61 17.70
N GLN A 179 5.94 -5.57 18.36
CA GLN A 179 5.29 -4.25 18.42
C GLN A 179 5.41 -3.51 17.08
N MET A 180 6.53 -3.65 16.38
CA MET A 180 6.76 -3.02 15.07
C MET A 180 6.03 -3.73 13.93
N LEU A 181 5.66 -5.00 14.13
CA LEU A 181 4.95 -5.84 13.17
C LEU A 181 3.43 -5.86 13.40
N GLN A 182 2.87 -4.91 14.13
CA GLN A 182 1.42 -4.79 14.28
C GLN A 182 0.75 -4.52 12.92
N ALA A 183 -0.45 -5.09 12.75
CA ALA A 183 -1.20 -4.91 11.51
C ALA A 183 -1.73 -3.47 11.45
N ALA A 184 -1.46 -2.77 10.36
CA ALA A 184 -2.05 -1.48 10.07
C ALA A 184 -3.51 -1.66 9.62
N THR A 185 -4.41 -0.85 10.15
CA THR A 185 -5.80 -0.78 9.67
C THR A 185 -5.84 -0.10 8.29
N PRO A 186 -6.88 -0.34 7.47
CA PRO A 186 -7.06 0.36 6.20
C PRO A 186 -6.97 1.88 6.34
N ARG A 187 -7.52 2.47 7.40
CA ARG A 187 -7.40 3.91 7.70
C ARG A 187 -5.97 4.34 8.00
N GLN A 188 -5.21 3.56 8.78
CA GLN A 188 -3.79 3.86 9.04
C GLN A 188 -2.96 3.80 7.74
N ILE A 189 -3.30 2.88 6.83
CA ILE A 189 -2.65 2.78 5.51
C ILE A 189 -2.96 4.04 4.69
N LEU A 190 -4.22 4.44 4.58
CA LEU A 190 -4.61 5.67 3.89
C LEU A 190 -3.94 6.91 4.50
N ALA A 191 -3.88 7.02 5.83
CA ALA A 191 -3.24 8.13 6.51
C ALA A 191 -1.73 8.20 6.18
N ARG A 192 -1.04 7.05 6.12
CA ARG A 192 0.37 7.00 5.72
C ARG A 192 0.56 7.34 4.25
N LEU A 193 -0.33 6.90 3.36
CA LEU A 193 -0.30 7.25 1.94
C LEU A 193 -0.44 8.77 1.76
N LEU A 194 -1.42 9.37 2.43
CA LEU A 194 -1.67 10.81 2.38
C LEU A 194 -0.54 11.63 3.01
N ARG A 195 0.07 11.17 4.11
CA ARG A 195 1.29 11.81 4.66
C ARG A 195 2.44 11.82 3.67
N ASN A 196 2.61 10.74 2.89
CA ASN A 196 3.63 10.71 1.83
C ASN A 196 3.35 11.76 0.74
N LEU A 197 2.09 11.84 0.27
CA LEU A 197 1.67 12.85 -0.71
C LEU A 197 1.81 14.29 -0.14
N LYS A 198 1.44 14.53 1.12
CA LYS A 198 1.63 15.82 1.81
C LYS A 198 3.11 16.22 1.78
N GLY A 199 4.00 15.29 2.15
CA GLY A 199 5.45 15.54 2.13
C GLY A 199 5.98 15.92 0.75
N ILE A 200 5.51 15.23 -0.30
CA ILE A 200 5.87 15.54 -1.70
C ILE A 200 5.35 16.91 -2.11
N TYR A 201 4.06 17.19 -1.87
CA TYR A 201 3.45 18.42 -2.35
C TYR A 201 3.84 19.67 -1.57
N LEU A 202 4.19 19.56 -0.29
CA LEU A 202 4.74 20.67 0.49
C LEU A 202 6.12 21.14 -0.02
N GLN A 203 6.82 20.29 -0.76
CA GLN A 203 8.09 20.61 -1.41
C GLN A 203 7.92 21.05 -2.87
N SER A 204 6.67 21.13 -3.36
CA SER A 204 6.31 21.48 -4.73
C SER A 204 5.48 22.78 -4.77
N GLU A 205 5.32 23.38 -5.95
CA GLU A 205 4.43 24.52 -6.18
C GLU A 205 2.96 24.11 -6.44
N GLU A 206 2.60 22.83 -6.24
CA GLU A 206 1.28 22.27 -6.56
C GLU A 206 0.25 22.44 -5.41
N ALA A 207 -0.09 23.69 -5.10
CA ALA A 207 -0.96 24.03 -3.96
C ALA A 207 -2.35 23.36 -4.00
N GLN A 208 -2.93 23.15 -5.19
CA GLN A 208 -4.24 22.52 -5.33
C GLN A 208 -4.22 21.04 -4.92
N ASN A 209 -3.15 20.32 -5.30
CA ASN A 209 -2.97 18.91 -4.92
C ASN A 209 -2.68 18.78 -3.42
N ALA A 210 -1.90 19.70 -2.85
CA ALA A 210 -1.69 19.78 -1.41
C ALA A 210 -3.00 19.95 -0.64
N LEU A 211 -3.89 20.85 -1.09
CA LEU A 211 -5.19 21.07 -0.46
C LEU A 211 -6.07 19.81 -0.50
N GLY A 212 -6.18 19.15 -1.65
CA GLY A 212 -6.94 17.91 -1.79
C GLY A 212 -6.44 16.84 -0.81
N VAL A 213 -5.12 16.64 -0.73
CA VAL A 213 -4.50 15.70 0.22
C VAL A 213 -4.85 16.05 1.66
N MET A 214 -4.75 17.32 2.07
CA MET A 214 -5.09 17.76 3.43
C MET A 214 -6.57 17.52 3.76
N GLN A 215 -7.49 17.79 2.83
CA GLN A 215 -8.92 17.50 3.01
C GLN A 215 -9.18 16.01 3.24
N ARG A 216 -8.51 15.13 2.47
CA ARG A 216 -8.60 13.67 2.65
C ARG A 216 -8.02 13.23 4.00
N MET A 217 -6.93 13.85 4.46
CA MET A 217 -6.31 13.51 5.75
C MET A 217 -7.28 13.74 6.91
N VAL A 218 -7.99 14.87 6.92
CA VAL A 218 -9.01 15.18 7.94
C VAL A 218 -10.13 14.13 7.93
N MET A 219 -10.54 13.62 6.77
CA MET A 219 -11.58 12.57 6.68
C MET A 219 -11.10 11.19 7.16
N VAL A 220 -9.84 10.84 6.89
CA VAL A 220 -9.27 9.55 7.28
C VAL A 220 -8.99 9.50 8.78
N ALA A 221 -8.49 10.60 9.34
CA ALA A 221 -8.07 10.71 10.73
C ALA A 221 -8.54 12.05 11.36
N PRO A 222 -9.85 12.19 11.64
CA PRO A 222 -10.44 13.45 12.12
C PRO A 222 -9.89 13.94 13.47
N HIS A 223 -9.26 13.06 14.25
CA HIS A 223 -8.66 13.38 15.55
C HIS A 223 -7.12 13.48 15.50
N ALA A 224 -6.50 13.35 14.33
CA ALA A 224 -5.05 13.41 14.17
C ALA A 224 -4.56 14.74 13.56
N ALA A 225 -5.43 15.76 13.50
CA ALA A 225 -5.15 17.06 12.89
C ALA A 225 -4.14 17.93 13.69
N GLU A 226 -3.43 17.36 14.66
CA GLU A 226 -2.45 18.06 15.51
C GLU A 226 -0.98 17.84 15.08
N GLU A 227 -0.71 17.13 13.97
CA GLU A 227 0.65 16.91 13.39
C GLU A 227 0.85 17.48 11.97
#